data_AF-A0A5J4JM77-F1
#
_entry.id   AF-A0A5J4JM77-F1
#
_cell.length_a   1.000
_cell.length_b   1.000
_cell.length_c   1.000
_cell.angle_alpha   90.00
_cell.angle_beta   90.00
_cell.angle_gamma   90.00
#
_symmetry.space_group_name_H-M   'P 1'
#
loop_
_entity.id
_entity.type
_entity.pdbx_description
1 polymer ?
#
loop_
_entity_poly.entity_id
_entity_poly.type
_entity_poly.pdbx_seq_one_letter_code
_entity_poly.pdbx_strand_id
1 'polypeptide(L)' 'MDLKRRLREHNEGRGAKYTRTRTPVRLLYYREYETKSDAMKAEYAFKQLTRREKERFLEKAGVDLAAAGKFSG' A
#
# COMPACT_ATOMS: atom_id res chain seq x y z
N MET A 1 15.17 -6.54 1.48
CA MET A 1 13.78 -7.09 1.52
C MET A 1 13.18 -6.86 0.15
N ASP A 2 12.80 -7.91 -0.57
CA ASP A 2 12.39 -7.79 -1.97
C ASP A 2 10.86 -7.65 -2.11
N LEU A 3 10.40 -6.40 -2.16
CA LEU A 3 8.98 -6.04 -2.29
C LEU A 3 8.34 -6.64 -3.55
N LYS A 4 9.10 -6.74 -4.66
CA LYS A 4 8.59 -7.27 -5.93
C LYS A 4 8.33 -8.76 -5.85
N ARG A 5 9.26 -9.53 -5.27
CA ARG A 5 9.10 -10.97 -5.09
C ARG A 5 7.87 -11.28 -4.21
N ARG A 6 7.71 -10.55 -3.11
CA ARG A 6 6.61 -10.74 -2.16
C ARG A 6 5.24 -10.39 -2.76
N LEU A 7 5.18 -9.35 -3.61
CA LEU A 7 3.98 -8.98 -4.37
C LEU A 7 3.58 -10.08 -5.37
N ARG A 8 4.57 -10.67 -6.06
CA ARG A 8 4.33 -11.76 -7.01
C ARG A 8 3.80 -13.01 -6.31
N GLU A 9 4.43 -13.43 -5.21
CA GLU A 9 3.98 -14.58 -4.39
C GLU A 9 2.56 -14.37 -3.84
N HIS A 10 2.20 -13.13 -3.48
CA HIS A 10 0.84 -12.78 -3.06
C HIS A 10 -0.17 -12.88 -4.22
N ASN A 11 0.15 -12.30 -5.37
CA ASN A 11 -0.72 -12.31 -6.56
C ASN A 11 -0.91 -13.69 -7.18
N GLU A 12 0.06 -14.59 -7.02
CA GLU A 12 -0.03 -16.00 -7.42
C GLU A 12 -0.84 -16.85 -6.43
N GLY A 13 -1.44 -16.26 -5.39
CA GLY A 13 -2.29 -16.96 -4.42
C GLY A 13 -1.51 -17.85 -3.43
N ARG A 14 -0.18 -17.70 -3.38
CA ARG A 14 0.72 -18.42 -2.45
C ARG A 14 1.05 -17.60 -1.20
N GLY A 15 0.47 -16.40 -1.07
CA GLY A 15 0.58 -15.52 0.08
C GLY A 15 -0.26 -15.93 1.29
N ALA A 16 -0.24 -15.09 2.32
CA ALA A 16 -0.95 -15.32 3.59
C ALA A 16 -2.47 -15.48 3.38
N LYS A 17 -3.14 -16.21 4.30
CA LYS A 17 -4.58 -16.55 4.25
C LYS A 17 -5.49 -15.34 3.93
N TYR A 18 -5.13 -14.14 4.39
CA TYR A 18 -5.89 -12.89 4.18
C TYR A 18 -5.74 -12.27 2.78
N THR A 19 -4.62 -12.51 2.09
CA THR A 19 -4.33 -11.92 0.77
C THR A 19 -4.63 -12.88 -0.37
N ARG A 20 -4.84 -14.17 -0.08
CA ARG A 20 -5.13 -15.21 -1.07
C ARG A 20 -6.47 -15.03 -1.81
N THR A 21 -7.48 -14.44 -1.17
CA THR A 21 -8.82 -14.21 -1.76
C THR A 21 -9.04 -12.80 -2.33
N ARG A 22 -8.14 -11.85 -2.04
CA ARG A 22 -8.23 -10.46 -2.51
C ARG A 22 -7.11 -10.15 -3.49
N THR A 23 -7.00 -10.96 -4.54
CA THR A 23 -6.03 -10.80 -5.64
C THR A 23 -6.75 -10.48 -6.94
N PRO A 24 -6.13 -9.71 -7.85
CA PRO A 24 -4.77 -9.18 -7.77
C PRO A 24 -4.65 -7.90 -6.91
N VAL A 25 -3.60 -7.81 -6.09
CA VAL A 25 -3.20 -6.57 -5.42
C VAL A 25 -2.17 -5.81 -6.25
N ARG A 26 -2.29 -4.48 -6.27
CA ARG A 26 -1.34 -3.58 -6.95
C ARG A 26 -0.67 -2.70 -5.90
N LEU A 27 0.66 -2.59 -5.96
CA LEU A 27 1.40 -1.64 -5.14
C LEU A 27 1.23 -0.24 -5.75
N LEU A 28 0.46 0.61 -5.09
CA LEU A 28 0.18 1.97 -5.55
C LEU A 28 1.25 2.97 -5.12
N TYR A 29 1.79 2.78 -3.92
CA TYR A 29 2.76 3.69 -3.33
C TYR A 29 3.66 2.94 -2.35
N TYR A 30 4.94 3.29 -2.37
CA TYR A 30 5.87 2.94 -1.30
C TYR A 30 6.83 4.11 -1.10
N ARG A 31 7.35 4.23 0.12
CA ARG A 31 8.37 5.22 0.47
C ARG A 31 9.41 4.55 1.35
N GLU A 32 10.67 4.87 1.09
CA GLU A 32 11.80 4.43 1.91
C GLU A 32 12.13 5.52 2.94
N TYR A 33 12.54 5.09 4.13
CA TYR A 33 12.93 5.95 5.23
C TYR A 33 14.29 5.51 5.74
N GLU A 34 15.12 6.47 6.15
CA GLU A 34 16.47 6.19 6.65
C GLU A 34 16.46 5.43 7.98
N THR A 35 15.45 5.68 8.83
CA THR A 35 15.32 5.03 10.13
C THR A 35 14.00 4.28 10.28
N LYS A 36 14.03 3.20 11.07
CA LYS A 36 12.83 2.46 11.46
C LYS A 36 11.83 3.37 12.19
N SER A 37 12.32 4.30 13.01
CA SER A 37 11.49 5.24 13.75
C SER A 37 10.69 6.16 12.83
N ASP A 38 11.30 6.64 11.75
CA ASP A 38 10.60 7.51 10.78
C ASP A 38 9.59 6.74 9.95
N ALA A 39 9.93 5.50 9.56
CA ALA A 39 8.97 4.60 8.91
C ALA A 39 7.74 4.35 9.79
N MET A 40 7.95 4.06 11.08
CA MET A 40 6.86 3.81 12.03
C MET A 40 6.00 5.06 12.26
N LYS A 41 6.61 6.25 12.41
CA LYS A 41 5.88 7.52 12.55
C LYS A 41 5.03 7.81 11.32
N ALA A 42 5.60 7.64 10.12
CA ALA A 42 4.87 7.87 8.89
C ALA A 42 3.74 6.85 8.68
N GLU A 43 3.97 5.57 8.99
CA GLU A 43 2.94 4.55 8.94
C GLU A 43 1.80 4.85 9.93
N TYR A 44 2.13 5.26 11.16
CA TYR A 44 1.14 5.65 12.16
C TYR A 44 0.31 6.84 11.69
N ALA A 45 0.97 7.90 11.21
CA ALA A 45 0.30 9.07 10.66
C ALA A 45 -0.63 8.68 9.51
N PHE A 46 -0.16 7.85 8.57
CA PHE A 46 -0.98 7.37 7.46
C PHE A 46 -2.16 6.51 7.91
N LYS A 47 -2.01 5.67 8.94
CA LYS A 47 -3.11 4.86 9.49
C LYS A 47 -4.22 5.71 10.10
N GLN A 48 -3.87 6.81 10.78
CA GLN A 48 -4.81 7.75 11.37
C GLN A 48 -5.61 8.55 10.33
N LEU A 49 -5.09 8.70 9.11
CA LEU A 49 -5.79 9.40 8.06
C LEU A 49 -7.12 8.71 7.71
N THR A 50 -8.15 9.53 7.55
CA THR A 50 -9.44 9.11 6.97
C THR A 50 -9.25 8.70 5.51
N ARG A 51 -10.26 8.03 4.93
CA ARG A 51 -10.17 7.59 3.52
C ARG A 51 -9.86 8.75 2.56
N ARG A 52 -10.56 9.89 2.74
CA ARG A 52 -10.36 11.10 1.93
C ARG A 52 -8.95 11.68 2.07
N GLU A 53 -8.40 11.64 3.28
CA GLU A 53 -7.04 12.14 3.52
C GLU A 53 -5.98 11.21 2.94
N LYS A 54 -6.22 9.89 2.96
CA LYS A 54 -5.35 8.92 2.27
C LYS A 54 -5.38 9.13 0.77
N GLU A 55 -6.56 9.37 0.19
CA GLU A 55 -6.69 9.71 -1.23
C GLU A 55 -5.89 10.97 -1.56
N ARG A 56 -6.10 12.06 -0.81
CA ARG A 56 -5.36 13.31 -1.01
C ARG A 56 -3.85 13.16 -0.80
N PHE A 57 -3.42 12.34 0.15
CA PHE A 57 -2.01 12.05 0.38
C PHE A 57 -1.39 11.34 -0.83
N LEU A 58 -2.09 10.35 -1.39
CA LEU A 58 -1.65 9.60 -2.56
C LEU A 58 -1.63 10.48 -3.82
N GLU A 59 -2.64 11.33 -4.02
CA GLU A 59 -2.66 12.33 -5.11
C GLU A 59 -1.45 13.27 -5.02
N LYS A 60 -1.16 13.80 -3.82
CA LYS A 60 0.04 14.63 -3.59
C LYS A 60 1.34 13.88 -3.84
N ALA A 61 1.35 12.57 -3.61
CA ALA A 61 2.48 11.72 -3.89
C ALA A 61 2.62 11.33 -5.38
N GLY A 62 1.73 11.85 -6.25
CA GLY A 62 1.73 11.58 -7.69
C GLY A 62 1.09 10.24 -8.07
N VAL A 63 0.34 9.62 -7.17
CA VAL A 63 -0.35 8.36 -7.44
C VAL A 63 -1.66 8.65 -8.13
N ASP A 64 -1.82 8.11 -9.34
CA ASP A 64 -3.10 8.17 -10.06
C ASP A 64 -4.09 7.17 -9.45
N LEU A 65 -4.99 7.69 -8.61
CA LEU A 65 -6.04 6.92 -7.96
C LEU A 65 -7.15 6.48 -8.94
N ALA A 66 -7.31 7.14 -10.08
CA ALA A 66 -8.27 6.74 -11.10
C ALA A 66 -7.80 5.45 -11.79
N ALA A 67 -6.50 5.30 -12.00
CA ALA A 67 -5.88 4.08 -12.54
C ALA A 67 -5.77 2.93 -11.51
N ALA A 68 -5.85 3.25 -10.21
CA ALA A 68 -5.63 2.32 -9.10
C ALA A 68 -6.83 1.40 -8.80
N GLY A 69 -8.04 1.76 -9.23
CA GLY A 69 -9.28 1.11 -8.81
C GLY A 69 -9.72 1.61 -7.43
N LYS A 70 -11.02 1.89 -7.28
CA LYS A 70 -11.58 2.46 -6.03
C LYS A 70 -11.26 1.53 -4.85
N PHE A 71 -10.71 2.07 -3.77
CA PHE A 71 -10.47 1.36 -2.51
C PHE A 71 -11.80 0.83 -1.93
N SER A 72 -12.28 -0.33 -2.36
CA SER A 72 -13.42 -1.01 -1.74
C SER A 72 -12.97 -1.67 -0.44
N GLY A 73 -13.66 -1.38 0.66
CA GLY A 73 -13.35 -1.86 2.04
C GLY A 73 -13.23 -3.38 2.17
#